data_AF-A0A950XA98-F1
#
_entry.id   AF-A0A950XA98-F1
#
_cell.length_a   1.000
_cell.length_b   1.000
_cell.length_c   1.000
_cell.angle_alpha   90.00
_cell.angle_beta   90.00
_cell.angle_gamma   90.00
#
_symmetry.space_group_name_H-M   'P 1'
#
loop_
_entity.id
_entity.type
_entity.pdbx_description
1 polymer ?
#
loop_
_entity_poly.entity_id
_entity_poly.type
_entity_poly.pdbx_seq_one_letter_code
_entity_poly.pdbx_strand_id
1 'polypeptide(L)'
;MRKSKNASEDGRGKMRLKRDSRKNVSRRRKAKPMHELLACRDAYREHGERCQESLHQILQRVFVAALDLKKDNRAWKAFSGDDFWGRKRSDKGPNEKHRKKPLCFALKFVLAAYMKEERQLAANYARALDHLVEKGVKPNQIAAAIGEAGGIEKLAWDAAEAMGREFQVWTFDADGQVCRALRKLKRKPAQVVHLTCKFVAKDNDSGADMRALWIRGFTTEDPQC
;
A
#
# COMPACT_ATOMS: atom_id res chain seq x y z
N MET A 1 32.51 -71.95 -39.15
CA MET A 1 31.51 -71.44 -40.13
C MET A 1 31.15 -69.99 -39.81
N ARG A 2 31.22 -69.17 -40.86
CA ARG A 2 30.72 -67.81 -41.15
C ARG A 2 30.28 -66.85 -40.02
N LYS A 3 30.96 -65.69 -40.07
CA LYS A 3 30.62 -64.37 -39.54
C LYS A 3 29.22 -63.89 -39.97
N SER A 4 28.54 -63.18 -39.08
CA SER A 4 27.49 -62.22 -39.44
C SER A 4 27.74 -60.88 -38.74
N LYS A 5 28.12 -59.89 -39.55
CA LYS A 5 28.06 -58.45 -39.29
C LYS A 5 26.66 -57.94 -39.66
N ASN A 6 26.26 -56.82 -39.06
CA ASN A 6 25.50 -55.66 -39.60
C ASN A 6 24.77 -55.00 -38.39
N ALA A 7 25.12 -53.83 -37.85
CA ALA A 7 25.37 -52.50 -38.43
C ALA A 7 24.14 -51.89 -39.13
N SER A 8 23.54 -50.88 -38.48
CA SER A 8 22.94 -49.62 -38.96
C SER A 8 21.72 -49.28 -38.08
N GLU A 9 21.27 -48.06 -37.86
CA GLU A 9 21.73 -46.69 -38.09
C GLU A 9 20.70 -45.79 -37.37
N ASP A 10 21.15 -44.60 -36.99
CA ASP A 10 20.36 -43.37 -36.94
C ASP A 10 19.04 -43.29 -36.15
N GLY A 11 19.18 -42.63 -35.00
CA GLY A 11 18.06 -42.01 -34.31
C GLY A 11 18.45 -40.83 -33.42
N ARG A 12 19.50 -40.05 -33.76
CA ARG A 12 19.80 -38.78 -33.06
C ARG A 12 18.78 -37.70 -33.46
N GLY A 13 17.55 -37.87 -32.99
CA GLY A 13 16.55 -36.80 -32.93
C GLY A 13 17.05 -35.70 -32.01
N LYS A 14 17.76 -34.72 -32.56
CA LYS A 14 18.02 -33.43 -31.92
C LYS A 14 16.67 -32.76 -31.68
N MET A 15 16.04 -33.08 -30.54
CA MET A 15 14.89 -32.36 -30.02
C MET A 15 15.37 -30.97 -29.61
N ARG A 16 15.41 -30.08 -30.60
CA ARG A 16 15.68 -28.65 -30.44
C ARG A 16 14.43 -28.07 -29.78
N LEU A 17 14.32 -28.25 -28.46
CA LEU A 17 13.33 -27.60 -27.64
C LEU A 17 13.44 -26.09 -27.91
N LYS A 18 12.39 -25.58 -28.56
CA LYS A 18 12.24 -24.19 -28.99
C LYS A 18 12.56 -23.27 -27.81
N ARG A 19 13.72 -22.62 -27.90
CA ARG A 19 14.22 -21.65 -26.92
C ARG A 19 13.56 -20.28 -27.14
N ASP A 20 12.27 -20.26 -27.45
CA ASP A 20 11.52 -19.04 -27.81
C ASP A 20 10.58 -18.56 -26.70
N SER A 21 10.35 -19.37 -25.65
CA SER A 21 9.40 -19.01 -24.59
C SER A 21 9.92 -18.01 -23.55
N ARG A 22 11.19 -17.57 -23.60
CA ARG A 22 11.76 -16.62 -22.62
C ARG A 22 11.70 -15.15 -23.03
N LYS A 23 11.32 -14.82 -24.27
CA LYS A 23 11.27 -13.41 -24.73
C LYS A 23 9.91 -12.74 -24.55
N ASN A 24 8.87 -13.47 -24.14
CA ASN A 24 7.50 -12.93 -24.06
C ASN A 24 7.08 -12.42 -22.67
N VAL A 25 7.90 -12.61 -21.63
CA VAL A 25 7.60 -12.09 -20.28
C VAL A 25 8.04 -10.62 -20.11
N SER A 26 8.93 -10.10 -20.97
CA SER A 26 9.48 -8.74 -20.86
C SER A 26 8.67 -7.66 -21.59
N ARG A 27 7.68 -8.06 -22.41
CA ARG A 27 6.61 -7.17 -22.89
C ARG A 27 5.41 -7.21 -21.96
N ARG A 28 5.63 -7.26 -20.63
CA ARG A 28 4.63 -6.75 -19.69
C ARG A 28 4.23 -5.39 -20.24
N ARG A 29 3.02 -5.28 -20.80
CA ARG A 29 2.41 -4.01 -21.17
C ARG A 29 2.68 -3.14 -19.95
N LYS A 30 3.59 -2.16 -20.07
CA LYS A 30 3.83 -1.21 -18.98
C LYS A 30 2.45 -0.60 -18.76
N ALA A 31 1.75 -1.08 -17.73
CA ALA A 31 0.49 -0.49 -17.35
C ALA A 31 0.84 0.98 -17.18
N LYS A 32 0.19 1.84 -17.97
CA LYS A 32 0.44 3.28 -17.88
C LYS A 32 0.23 3.61 -16.40
N PRO A 33 1.22 4.16 -15.69
CA PRO A 33 1.16 4.23 -14.22
C PRO A 33 -0.07 5.02 -13.75
N MET A 34 -0.60 5.90 -14.59
CA MET A 34 -1.89 6.56 -14.37
C MET A 34 -3.08 5.58 -14.26
N HIS A 35 -3.20 4.60 -15.16
CA HIS A 35 -4.27 3.59 -15.08
C HIS A 35 -4.14 2.75 -13.80
N GLU A 36 -2.91 2.45 -13.39
CA GLU A 36 -2.67 1.72 -12.14
C GLU A 36 -3.11 2.54 -10.93
N LEU A 37 -2.78 3.84 -10.88
CA LEU A 37 -3.21 4.73 -9.80
C LEU A 37 -4.74 4.92 -9.77
N LEU A 38 -5.40 4.99 -10.92
CA LEU A 38 -6.87 5.02 -11.00
C LEU A 38 -7.47 3.74 -10.42
N ALA A 39 -6.97 2.57 -10.83
CA ALA A 39 -7.42 1.29 -10.31
C ALA A 39 -7.18 1.16 -8.79
N CYS A 40 -6.05 1.65 -8.29
CA CYS A 40 -5.77 1.70 -6.85
C CYS A 40 -6.74 2.64 -6.11
N ARG A 41 -7.08 3.78 -6.70
CA ARG A 41 -8.06 4.73 -6.12
C ARG A 41 -9.44 4.10 -6.03
N ASP A 42 -9.88 3.42 -7.08
CA ASP A 42 -11.18 2.76 -7.10
C ASP A 42 -11.22 1.59 -6.09
N ALA A 43 -10.17 0.78 -6.03
CA ALA A 43 -10.04 -0.30 -5.05
C ALA A 43 -9.99 0.22 -3.61
N TYR A 44 -9.31 1.35 -3.36
CA TYR A 44 -9.30 1.99 -2.04
C TYR A 44 -10.69 2.51 -1.66
N ARG A 45 -11.46 3.06 -2.60
CA ARG A 45 -12.85 3.47 -2.34
C ARG A 45 -13.76 2.29 -2.02
N GLU A 46 -13.56 1.14 -2.67
CA GLU A 46 -14.41 -0.04 -2.50
C GLU A 46 -14.09 -0.83 -1.22
N HIS A 47 -12.80 -1.06 -0.94
CA HIS A 47 -12.36 -1.96 0.12
C HIS A 47 -11.56 -1.27 1.24
N GLY A 48 -11.09 -0.04 1.03
CA GLY A 48 -10.03 0.67 1.74
C GLY A 48 -9.80 0.28 3.20
N GLU A 49 -10.23 1.13 4.13
CA GLU A 49 -9.95 0.97 5.57
C GLU A 49 -10.62 -0.27 6.18
N ARG A 50 -11.56 -0.89 5.46
CA ARG A 50 -12.32 -2.06 5.94
C ARG A 50 -11.52 -3.35 5.85
N CYS A 51 -10.49 -3.41 5.01
CA CYS A 51 -9.67 -4.60 4.81
C CYS A 51 -8.19 -4.24 4.78
N GLN A 52 -7.50 -4.54 5.88
CA GLN A 52 -6.06 -4.27 6.06
C GLN A 52 -5.20 -4.95 4.98
N GLU A 53 -5.53 -6.19 4.62
CA GLU A 53 -4.79 -6.92 3.57
C GLU A 53 -4.92 -6.23 2.20
N SER A 54 -6.14 -5.81 1.84
CA SER A 54 -6.38 -5.03 0.61
C SER A 54 -5.64 -3.71 0.62
N LEU A 55 -5.62 -3.00 1.76
CA LEU A 55 -4.87 -1.75 1.90
C LEU A 55 -3.37 -1.95 1.65
N HIS A 56 -2.77 -2.99 2.23
CA HIS A 56 -1.34 -3.28 2.05
C HIS A 56 -1.00 -3.54 0.57
N GLN A 57 -1.84 -4.31 -0.13
CA GLN A 57 -1.67 -4.57 -1.56
C GLN A 57 -1.83 -3.30 -2.40
N ILE A 58 -2.80 -2.44 -2.08
CA ILE A 58 -3.00 -1.14 -2.73
C ILE A 58 -1.73 -0.29 -2.56
N LEU A 59 -1.23 -0.13 -1.34
CA LEU A 59 -0.04 0.68 -1.06
C LEU A 59 1.20 0.18 -1.82
N GLN A 60 1.40 -1.13 -1.91
CA GLN A 60 2.45 -1.71 -2.74
C GLN A 60 2.30 -1.33 -4.23
N ARG A 61 1.08 -1.43 -4.78
CA ARG A 61 0.82 -1.08 -6.18
C ARG A 61 1.05 0.41 -6.46
N VAL A 62 0.60 1.27 -5.54
CA VAL A 62 0.85 2.72 -5.59
C VAL A 62 2.34 3.02 -5.57
N PHE A 63 3.11 2.32 -4.74
CA PHE A 63 4.56 2.48 -4.68
C PHE A 63 5.23 2.16 -6.02
N VAL A 64 4.88 1.02 -6.63
CA VAL A 64 5.41 0.64 -7.95
C VAL A 64 5.02 1.67 -9.01
N ALA A 65 3.76 2.10 -9.06
CA ALA A 65 3.30 3.12 -10.01
C ALA A 65 4.03 4.46 -9.82
N ALA A 66 4.33 4.85 -8.59
CA ALA A 66 5.11 6.04 -8.28
C ALA A 66 6.56 5.95 -8.80
N LEU A 67 7.20 4.78 -8.70
CA LEU A 67 8.54 4.57 -9.29
C LEU A 67 8.52 4.70 -10.82
N ASP A 68 7.46 4.25 -11.47
CA ASP A 68 7.29 4.38 -12.92
C ASP A 68 7.01 5.83 -13.33
N LEU A 69 6.20 6.57 -12.55
CA LEU A 69 6.00 8.02 -12.72
C LEU A 69 7.31 8.80 -12.63
N LYS A 70 8.21 8.42 -11.72
CA LYS A 70 9.54 9.06 -11.62
C LYS A 70 10.31 8.96 -12.94
N LYS A 71 10.23 7.80 -13.61
CA LYS A 71 11.01 7.47 -14.81
C LYS A 71 10.39 8.03 -16.09
N ASP A 72 9.07 7.99 -16.21
CA ASP A 72 8.34 8.39 -17.42
C ASP A 72 7.80 9.83 -17.34
N ASN A 73 8.44 10.75 -18.06
CA ASN A 73 8.03 12.16 -18.10
C ASN A 73 6.62 12.35 -18.70
N ARG A 74 6.25 11.56 -19.70
CA ARG A 74 4.93 11.68 -20.34
C ARG A 74 3.85 11.24 -19.36
N ALA A 75 4.10 10.16 -18.63
CA ALA A 75 3.19 9.70 -17.60
C ALA A 75 3.10 10.70 -16.43
N TRP A 76 4.22 11.30 -16.01
CA TRP A 76 4.22 12.36 -15.01
C TRP A 76 3.38 13.56 -15.43
N LYS A 77 3.55 14.05 -16.66
CA LYS A 77 2.75 15.17 -17.19
C LYS A 77 1.25 14.85 -17.20
N ALA A 78 0.87 13.66 -17.64
CA ALA A 78 -0.52 13.21 -17.62
C ALA A 78 -1.07 13.15 -16.20
N PHE A 79 -0.31 12.59 -15.26
CA PHE A 79 -0.67 12.55 -13.84
C PHE A 79 -0.83 13.93 -13.22
N SER A 80 0.08 14.87 -13.50
CA SER A 80 0.02 16.24 -12.98
C SER A 80 -1.07 17.11 -13.60
N GLY A 81 -1.52 16.76 -14.80
CA GLY A 81 -2.60 17.44 -15.51
C GLY A 81 -3.99 16.86 -15.23
N ASP A 82 -4.10 15.86 -14.35
CA ASP A 82 -5.41 15.27 -13.99
C ASP A 82 -6.30 16.27 -13.23
N ASP A 83 -7.60 16.26 -13.53
CA ASP A 83 -8.60 17.15 -12.93
C ASP A 83 -8.68 17.07 -11.41
N PHE A 84 -8.22 15.96 -10.80
CA PHE A 84 -8.07 15.83 -9.36
C PHE A 84 -7.30 17.03 -8.75
N TRP A 85 -6.24 17.49 -9.42
CA TRP A 85 -5.39 18.59 -8.93
C TRP A 85 -5.97 19.98 -9.17
N GLY A 86 -6.94 20.12 -10.08
CA GLY A 86 -7.59 21.39 -10.41
C GLY A 86 -8.71 21.80 -9.44
N ARG A 87 -9.12 20.91 -8.53
CA ARG A 87 -10.22 21.18 -7.59
C ARG A 87 -9.81 22.22 -6.54
N LYS A 88 -10.66 23.21 -6.27
CA LYS A 88 -10.40 24.37 -5.37
C LYS A 88 -9.90 24.02 -3.96
N ARG A 89 -10.13 22.79 -3.47
CA ARG A 89 -9.69 22.30 -2.15
C ARG A 89 -8.35 21.56 -2.17
N SER A 90 -7.87 21.15 -3.34
CA SER A 90 -6.55 20.55 -3.52
C SER A 90 -5.46 21.59 -3.28
N ASP A 91 -4.38 21.21 -2.60
CA ASP A 91 -3.13 21.98 -2.68
C ASP A 91 -2.72 22.19 -4.13
N LYS A 92 -1.76 23.11 -4.37
CA LYS A 92 -1.07 23.20 -5.65
C LYS A 92 -0.66 21.80 -6.10
N GLY A 93 -1.13 21.39 -7.28
CA GLY A 93 -0.84 20.09 -7.87
C GLY A 93 0.67 19.82 -8.01
N PRO A 94 1.06 18.57 -8.30
CA PRO A 94 2.45 18.22 -8.54
C PRO A 94 3.01 19.03 -9.74
N ASN A 95 4.26 19.46 -9.62
CA ASN A 95 5.00 20.15 -10.68
C ASN A 95 6.27 19.35 -11.01
N GLU A 96 7.08 19.80 -11.98
CA GLU A 96 8.27 19.05 -12.41
C GLU A 96 9.29 18.82 -11.28
N LYS A 97 9.42 19.74 -10.32
CA LYS A 97 10.33 19.56 -9.17
C LYS A 97 9.89 18.40 -8.27
N HIS A 98 8.58 18.16 -8.18
CA HIS A 98 7.99 17.10 -7.38
C HIS A 98 8.18 15.70 -7.98
N ARG A 99 8.56 15.59 -9.25
CA ARG A 99 8.81 14.30 -9.93
C ARG A 99 9.88 13.45 -9.25
N LYS A 100 10.81 14.07 -8.52
CA LYS A 100 11.84 13.35 -7.74
C LYS A 100 11.25 12.55 -6.56
N LYS A 101 10.10 12.96 -6.05
CA LYS A 101 9.37 12.36 -4.91
C LYS A 101 7.88 12.15 -5.26
N PRO A 102 7.57 11.29 -6.25
CA PRO A 102 6.21 11.15 -6.78
C PRO A 102 5.27 10.41 -5.81
N LEU A 103 5.82 9.62 -4.89
CA LEU A 103 5.05 8.74 -4.00
C LEU A 103 4.03 9.49 -3.15
N CYS A 104 4.42 10.62 -2.54
CA CYS A 104 3.52 11.43 -1.74
C CYS A 104 2.32 11.94 -2.56
N PHE A 105 2.54 12.36 -3.80
CA PHE A 105 1.46 12.81 -4.68
C PHE A 105 0.60 11.64 -5.18
N ALA A 106 1.21 10.50 -5.49
CA ALA A 106 0.49 9.29 -5.87
C ALA A 106 -0.46 8.82 -4.75
N LEU A 107 0.00 8.85 -3.49
CA LEU A 107 -0.83 8.53 -2.33
C LEU A 107 -1.92 9.56 -2.12
N LYS A 108 -1.64 10.87 -2.24
CA LYS A 108 -2.68 11.90 -2.18
C LYS A 108 -3.79 11.67 -3.22
N PHE A 109 -3.40 11.28 -4.44
CA PHE A 109 -4.34 10.98 -5.51
C PHE A 109 -5.22 9.76 -5.19
N VAL A 110 -4.59 8.67 -4.73
CA VAL A 110 -5.28 7.39 -4.46
C VAL A 110 -6.18 7.47 -3.24
N LEU A 111 -5.75 8.18 -2.20
CA LEU A 111 -6.55 8.42 -0.99
C LEU A 111 -7.58 9.54 -1.17
N ALA A 112 -7.69 10.11 -2.38
CA ALA A 112 -8.53 11.26 -2.69
C ALA A 112 -8.36 12.43 -1.67
N ALA A 113 -7.12 12.71 -1.29
CA ALA A 113 -6.78 13.59 -0.19
C ALA A 113 -6.96 15.08 -0.53
N TYR A 114 -8.15 15.62 -0.30
CA TYR A 114 -8.49 17.04 -0.46
C TYR A 114 -8.29 17.82 0.83
N MET A 115 -8.59 17.21 1.97
CA MET A 115 -8.50 17.82 3.29
C MET A 115 -7.08 17.76 3.85
N LYS A 116 -6.79 18.58 4.86
CA LYS A 116 -5.44 18.68 5.43
C LYS A 116 -5.01 17.36 6.07
N GLU A 117 -5.96 16.69 6.71
CA GLU A 117 -5.80 15.45 7.46
C GLU A 117 -5.50 14.29 6.51
N GLU A 118 -6.27 14.15 5.44
CA GLU A 118 -6.03 13.15 4.39
C GLU A 118 -4.66 13.36 3.72
N ARG A 119 -4.28 14.63 3.49
CA ARG A 119 -2.96 14.97 2.94
C ARG A 119 -1.84 14.61 3.90
N GLN A 120 -2.05 14.79 5.20
CA GLN A 120 -1.11 14.40 6.24
C GLN A 120 -1.00 12.87 6.33
N LEU A 121 -2.12 12.15 6.23
CA LEU A 121 -2.15 10.68 6.17
C LEU A 121 -1.35 10.16 4.97
N ALA A 122 -1.60 10.70 3.78
CA ALA A 122 -0.84 10.36 2.58
C ALA A 122 0.67 10.61 2.76
N ALA A 123 1.05 11.72 3.41
CA ALA A 123 2.44 12.03 3.71
C ALA A 123 3.06 11.08 4.76
N ASN A 124 2.27 10.62 5.72
CA ASN A 124 2.69 9.62 6.72
C ASN A 124 2.96 8.27 6.03
N TYR A 125 2.04 7.81 5.19
CA TYR A 125 2.21 6.57 4.43
C TYR A 125 3.39 6.65 3.46
N ALA A 126 3.58 7.78 2.78
CA ALA A 126 4.73 7.97 1.90
C ALA A 126 6.05 7.78 2.66
N ARG A 127 6.16 8.37 3.86
CA ARG A 127 7.34 8.23 4.71
C ARG A 127 7.55 6.81 5.21
N ALA A 128 6.48 6.13 5.61
CA ALA A 128 6.55 4.74 6.05
C ALA A 128 7.10 3.82 4.94
N LEU A 129 6.61 4.01 3.71
CA LEU A 129 7.06 3.27 2.54
C LEU A 129 8.50 3.61 2.14
N ASP A 130 8.88 4.89 2.17
CA ASP A 130 10.25 5.31 1.92
C ASP A 130 11.21 4.67 2.95
N HIS A 131 10.83 4.61 4.23
CA HIS A 131 11.61 3.97 5.29
C HIS A 131 11.82 2.46 5.07
N LEU A 132 10.80 1.75 4.57
CA LEU A 132 10.97 0.33 4.20
C LEU A 132 12.01 0.16 3.08
N VAL A 133 12.01 1.05 2.10
CA VAL A 133 12.96 1.00 0.97
C VAL A 133 14.37 1.35 1.43
N GLU A 134 14.52 2.31 2.34
CA GLU A 134 15.79 2.62 2.99
C GLU A 134 16.35 1.41 3.76
N LYS A 135 15.48 0.58 4.34
CA LYS A 135 15.82 -0.73 4.95
C LYS A 135 16.08 -1.85 3.93
N GLY A 136 16.01 -1.56 2.63
CA GLY A 136 16.30 -2.53 1.57
C GLY A 136 15.12 -3.42 1.16
N VAL A 137 13.90 -3.14 1.62
CA VAL A 137 12.69 -3.89 1.22
C VAL A 137 12.43 -3.66 -0.27
N LYS A 138 12.27 -4.74 -1.03
CA LYS A 138 12.00 -4.67 -2.46
C LYS A 138 10.56 -4.25 -2.74
N PRO A 139 10.26 -3.59 -3.88
CA PRO A 139 8.91 -3.11 -4.18
C PRO A 139 7.82 -4.19 -4.14
N ASN A 140 8.15 -5.43 -4.53
CA ASN A 140 7.22 -6.56 -4.53
C ASN A 140 7.01 -7.21 -3.15
N GLN A 141 7.75 -6.77 -2.12
CA GLN A 141 7.68 -7.28 -0.75
C GLN A 141 7.03 -6.27 0.20
N ILE A 142 6.68 -5.07 -0.28
CA ILE A 142 6.15 -3.99 0.55
C ILE A 142 4.89 -4.42 1.30
N ALA A 143 3.93 -5.07 0.64
CA ALA A 143 2.68 -5.47 1.31
C ALA A 143 2.94 -6.44 2.47
N ALA A 144 3.82 -7.41 2.27
CA ALA A 144 4.22 -8.36 3.32
C ALA A 144 4.94 -7.65 4.47
N ALA A 145 5.90 -6.77 4.16
CA ALA A 145 6.63 -6.00 5.17
C ALA A 145 5.72 -5.08 6.00
N ILE A 146 4.67 -4.53 5.40
CA ILE A 146 3.64 -3.77 6.15
C ILE A 146 2.89 -4.69 7.11
N GLY A 147 2.47 -5.87 6.64
CA GLY A 147 1.80 -6.87 7.48
C GLY A 147 2.67 -7.32 8.67
N GLU A 148 3.92 -7.68 8.40
CA GLU A 148 4.89 -8.12 9.42
C GLU A 148 5.19 -7.05 10.47
N ALA A 149 5.20 -5.77 10.07
CA ALA A 149 5.42 -4.68 11.01
C ALA A 149 4.21 -4.41 11.93
N GLY A 150 3.04 -4.97 11.62
CA GLY A 150 1.79 -4.74 12.34
C GLY A 150 0.95 -3.60 11.78
N GLY A 151 1.04 -3.32 10.48
CA GLY A 151 0.25 -2.33 9.76
C GLY A 151 1.02 -1.08 9.34
N ILE A 152 0.43 -0.30 8.42
CA ILE A 152 1.08 0.88 7.84
C ILE A 152 1.17 2.04 8.85
N GLU A 153 0.20 2.15 9.76
CA GLU A 153 0.17 3.18 10.81
C GLU A 153 1.34 3.02 11.77
N LYS A 154 1.62 1.78 12.18
CA LYS A 154 2.74 1.46 13.06
C LYS A 154 4.08 1.77 12.37
N LEU A 155 4.23 1.37 11.10
CA LEU A 155 5.41 1.75 10.32
C LEU A 155 5.59 3.26 10.17
N ALA A 156 4.49 4.00 9.99
CA ALA A 156 4.54 5.45 9.88
C ALA A 156 4.96 6.12 11.19
N TRP A 157 4.57 5.54 12.34
CA TRP A 157 5.04 5.94 13.65
C TRP A 157 6.54 5.67 13.84
N ASP A 158 6.99 4.43 13.56
CA ASP A 158 8.39 4.03 13.67
C ASP A 158 9.29 4.88 12.76
N ALA A 159 8.85 5.18 11.53
CA ALA A 159 9.56 6.04 10.59
C ALA A 159 9.65 7.49 11.10
N ALA A 160 8.61 8.01 11.75
CA ALA A 160 8.65 9.34 12.35
C ALA A 160 9.61 9.39 13.53
N GLU A 161 9.61 8.37 14.39
CA GLU A 161 10.53 8.25 15.51
C GLU A 161 12.00 8.18 15.06
N ALA A 162 12.29 7.36 14.05
CA ALA A 162 13.64 7.24 13.47
C ALA A 162 14.18 8.57 12.92
N MET A 163 13.30 9.46 12.43
CA MET A 163 13.67 10.78 11.93
C MET A 163 13.65 11.88 13.01
N GLY A 164 13.34 11.56 14.27
CA GLY A 164 13.16 12.54 15.34
C GLY A 164 11.99 13.51 15.09
N ARG A 165 10.97 13.08 14.36
CA ARG A 165 9.80 13.90 14.01
C ARG A 165 8.58 13.49 14.83
N GLU A 166 7.71 14.46 15.12
CA GLU A 166 6.43 14.18 15.75
C GLU A 166 5.51 13.43 14.77
N PHE A 167 4.97 12.30 15.21
CA PHE A 167 3.90 11.60 14.52
C PHE A 167 2.56 12.07 15.07
N GLN A 168 1.68 12.53 14.20
CA GLN A 168 0.32 12.89 14.58
C GLN A 168 -0.62 11.77 14.17
N VAL A 169 -1.24 11.15 15.18
CA VAL A 169 -2.34 10.20 14.99
C VAL A 169 -3.64 10.98 15.06
N TRP A 170 -4.46 10.81 14.03
CA TRP A 170 -5.80 11.35 13.97
C TRP A 170 -6.78 10.21 14.25
N THR A 171 -7.74 10.48 15.12
CA THR A 171 -8.86 9.57 15.40
C THR A 171 -10.12 10.23 14.88
N PHE A 172 -10.98 9.43 14.24
CA PHE A 172 -12.27 9.87 13.73
C PHE A 172 -13.39 9.27 14.60
N ASP A 173 -14.49 9.99 14.82
CA ASP A 173 -15.71 9.44 15.42
C ASP A 173 -16.51 8.64 14.40
N ALA A 174 -17.61 8.07 14.90
CA ALA A 174 -18.62 7.39 14.11
C ALA A 174 -19.18 8.24 12.96
N ASP A 175 -19.11 9.58 13.05
CA ASP A 175 -19.61 10.50 12.03
C ASP A 175 -18.52 10.92 11.04
N GLY A 176 -17.31 10.34 11.14
CA GLY A 176 -16.17 10.67 10.30
C GLY A 176 -15.55 12.03 10.62
N GLN A 177 -15.90 12.65 11.74
CA GLN A 177 -15.27 13.87 12.22
C GLN A 177 -14.04 13.56 13.05
N VAL A 178 -13.07 14.45 12.98
CA VAL A 178 -11.78 14.31 13.66
C VAL A 178 -11.94 14.62 15.15
N CYS A 179 -11.93 13.59 16.01
CA CYS A 179 -12.18 13.78 17.45
C CYS A 179 -10.97 14.31 18.23
N ARG A 180 -9.75 13.98 17.80
CA ARG A 180 -8.53 14.39 18.51
C ARG A 180 -7.29 14.10 17.68
N ALA A 181 -6.43 15.11 17.53
CA ALA A 181 -5.01 14.88 17.32
C ALA A 181 -4.42 14.43 18.66
N LEU A 182 -3.94 13.18 18.76
CA LEU A 182 -3.18 12.76 19.93
C LEU A 182 -1.84 13.50 19.93
N ARG A 183 -1.80 14.64 20.60
CA ARG A 183 -0.58 15.41 20.86
C ARG A 183 0.21 14.70 21.97
N LYS A 184 1.45 14.34 21.66
CA LYS A 184 2.50 13.83 22.57
C LYS A 184 2.21 12.47 23.23
N LEU A 185 2.66 11.38 22.58
CA LEU A 185 3.29 10.30 23.33
C LEU A 185 4.77 10.66 23.52
N LYS A 186 5.04 11.62 24.43
CA LYS A 186 6.40 11.76 24.98
C LYS A 186 6.66 10.50 25.81
N ARG A 187 7.39 9.55 25.23
CA ARG A 187 8.07 8.40 25.88
C ARG A 187 7.38 7.86 27.15
N LYS A 188 6.64 6.77 27.01
CA LYS A 188 6.82 5.59 27.87
C LYS A 188 6.79 4.33 26.98
N PRO A 189 7.94 3.64 26.79
CA PRO A 189 7.97 2.36 26.09
C PRO A 189 7.43 1.29 27.04
N ALA A 190 6.14 0.96 26.94
CA ALA A 190 5.60 -0.24 27.59
C ALA A 190 4.21 -0.65 27.08
N GLN A 191 3.42 0.26 26.49
CA GLN A 191 2.08 -0.08 26.02
C GLN A 191 1.87 0.49 24.64
N VAL A 192 2.22 -0.29 23.62
CA VAL A 192 1.57 -0.17 22.32
C VAL A 192 0.12 -0.54 22.58
N VAL A 193 -0.74 0.47 22.74
CA VAL A 193 -2.18 0.25 22.82
C VAL A 193 -2.61 -0.26 21.45
N HIS A 194 -2.70 -1.59 21.33
CA HIS A 194 -3.35 -2.25 20.22
C HIS A 194 -4.81 -1.78 20.25
N LEU A 195 -5.15 -0.83 19.37
CA LEU A 195 -6.54 -0.52 19.05
C LEU A 195 -7.10 -1.74 18.30
N THR A 196 -7.53 -2.74 19.05
CA THR A 196 -8.25 -3.89 18.49
C THR A 196 -9.71 -3.51 18.31
N CYS A 197 -10.18 -3.62 17.07
CA CYS A 197 -11.59 -3.46 16.73
C CYS A 197 -12.30 -4.76 17.13
N LYS A 198 -12.88 -4.83 18.33
CA LYS A 198 -13.76 -5.95 18.71
C LYS A 198 -15.18 -5.68 18.22
N PHE A 199 -15.67 -6.52 17.31
CA PHE A 199 -17.07 -6.57 16.92
C PHE A 199 -17.85 -7.28 18.02
N VAL A 200 -18.76 -6.56 18.68
CA VAL A 200 -19.74 -7.16 19.60
C VAL A 200 -21.03 -7.32 18.81
N ALA A 201 -21.39 -8.56 18.47
CA ALA A 201 -22.72 -8.88 17.98
C ALA A 201 -23.70 -8.72 19.16
N LYS A 202 -24.68 -7.83 19.02
CA LYS A 202 -25.84 -7.79 19.91
C LYS A 202 -26.92 -8.67 19.29
N ASP A 203 -27.19 -9.81 19.90
CA ASP A 203 -28.43 -10.54 19.68
C ASP A 203 -29.58 -9.65 20.14
N ASN A 204 -30.38 -9.17 19.19
CA ASN A 204 -31.73 -8.68 19.45
C ASN A 204 -32.59 -9.02 18.23
N ASP A 205 -33.60 -9.85 18.46
CA ASP A 205 -34.60 -10.40 17.54
C ASP A 205 -35.57 -9.37 16.93
N SER A 206 -35.09 -8.18 16.55
CA SER A 206 -35.89 -7.23 15.79
C SER A 206 -35.06 -6.64 14.68
N GLY A 207 -35.44 -7.00 13.44
CA GLY A 207 -34.73 -6.57 12.23
C GLY A 207 -34.60 -5.06 12.15
N ALA A 208 -33.40 -4.55 12.44
CA ALA A 208 -32.93 -3.24 12.05
C ALA A 208 -31.42 -3.10 12.30
N ASP A 209 -30.72 -2.71 11.24
CA ASP A 209 -29.51 -1.88 11.23
C ASP A 209 -28.27 -2.42 11.99
N MET A 210 -27.36 -3.08 11.26
CA MET A 210 -26.01 -3.38 11.75
C MET A 210 -25.21 -2.07 11.93
N ARG A 211 -25.33 -1.44 13.10
CA ARG A 211 -24.48 -0.32 13.51
C ARG A 211 -23.29 -0.83 14.31
N ALA A 212 -22.10 -0.60 13.77
CA ALA A 212 -20.84 -0.84 14.48
C ALA A 212 -20.76 0.05 15.73
N LEU A 213 -20.86 -0.56 16.90
CA LEU A 213 -20.74 0.12 18.19
C LEU A 213 -19.25 0.17 18.58
N TRP A 214 -18.65 1.35 18.57
CA TRP A 214 -17.24 1.54 18.98
C TRP A 214 -17.18 1.84 20.49
N ILE A 215 -17.06 0.80 21.32
CA ILE A 215 -16.84 0.97 22.77
C ILE A 215 -15.34 0.85 23.06
N ARG A 216 -14.79 1.83 23.78
CA ARG A 216 -13.49 1.74 24.45
C ARG A 216 -13.60 0.79 25.64
N GLY A 217 -13.10 -0.43 25.49
CA GLY A 217 -12.85 -1.34 26.62
C GLY A 217 -11.39 -1.28 27.05
N PHE A 218 -11.14 -1.06 28.34
CA PHE A 218 -9.89 -1.46 29.00
C PHE A 218 -10.12 -2.87 29.57
N THR A 219 -9.35 -3.85 29.13
CA THR A 219 -9.29 -5.15 29.80
C THR A 219 -7.83 -5.41 30.20
N THR A 220 -7.54 -5.26 31.48
CA THR A 220 -6.35 -5.76 32.15
C THR A 220 -6.70 -7.12 32.75
N GLU A 221 -6.63 -8.19 31.97
CA GLU A 221 -6.58 -9.55 32.53
C GLU A 221 -5.55 -10.37 31.74
N ASP A 222 -4.53 -10.83 32.48
CA ASP A 222 -3.49 -11.75 32.06
C ASP A 222 -4.08 -13.07 31.55
N PRO A 223 -3.47 -13.72 30.55
CA PRO A 223 -3.54 -15.16 30.43
C PRO A 223 -2.25 -15.76 31.00
N GLN A 224 -2.35 -16.33 32.20
CA GLN A 224 -1.55 -17.51 32.53
C GLN A 224 -2.06 -18.68 31.66
N CYS A 225 -1.21 -19.15 30.74
CA CYS A 225 -0.94 -20.55 30.39
C CYS A 225 0.08 -20.59 29.25
#